data_AF-A0A3Q2DVC6-F1
#
_entry.id   AF-A0A3Q2DVC6-F1
#
_cell.length_a   1.000
_cell.length_b   1.000
_cell.length_c   1.000
_cell.angle_alpha   90.00
_cell.angle_beta   90.00
_cell.angle_gamma   90.00
#
_symmetry.space_group_name_H-M   'P 1'
#
loop_
_entity.id
_entity.type
_entity.pdbx_description
1 polymer ?
#
loop_
_entity_poly.entity_id
_entity_poly.type
_entity_poly.pdbx_seq_one_letter_code
_entity_poly.pdbx_strand_id
1 'polypeptide(L)'
;MLLISAPGQCTYTAEEYQAVQKALQQRLGPEYISTRMAGGGQKVCYIEGHRVISLANEMFGYNGWSHSISQQNVDFVDLINGKFYVGVSAFVKVQLKRRMHCLTVLLVLHLFRRCML
;
A
#
# COMPACT_ATOMS: atom_id res chain seq x y z
N MET A 1 -40.85 6.70 -19.60
CA MET A 1 -39.57 7.43 -19.73
C MET A 1 -38.89 7.42 -18.37
N LEU A 2 -38.13 6.36 -18.07
CA LEU A 2 -37.38 6.26 -16.83
C LEU A 2 -35.98 6.84 -17.10
N LEU A 3 -35.67 7.97 -16.46
CA LEU A 3 -34.32 8.51 -16.41
C LEU A 3 -33.48 7.57 -15.55
N ILE A 4 -32.73 6.69 -16.21
CA ILE A 4 -31.62 5.97 -15.57
C ILE A 4 -30.49 6.99 -15.46
N SER A 5 -30.30 7.57 -14.28
CA SER A 5 -29.09 8.32 -13.96
C SER A 5 -27.90 7.38 -14.12
N ALA A 6 -27.12 7.55 -15.19
CA ALA A 6 -25.86 6.84 -15.36
C ALA A 6 -24.97 7.09 -14.13
N PRO A 7 -24.24 6.10 -13.62
CA PRO A 7 -23.30 6.31 -12.52
C PRO A 7 -22.31 7.39 -12.95
N GLY A 8 -22.32 8.52 -12.23
CA GLY A 8 -21.55 9.71 -12.57
C GLY A 8 -20.08 9.37 -12.82
N GLN A 9 -19.65 9.55 -14.06
CA GLN A 9 -18.23 9.62 -14.38
C GLN A 9 -17.70 10.92 -13.79
N CYS A 10 -17.35 10.92 -12.52
CA CYS A 10 -16.55 12.00 -11.98
C CYS A 10 -15.19 11.88 -12.69
N THR A 11 -14.78 12.86 -13.47
CA THR A 11 -13.43 12.98 -14.06
C THR A 11 -12.55 13.80 -13.11
N TYR A 12 -11.23 13.55 -13.09
CA TYR A 12 -10.32 14.47 -12.40
C TYR A 12 -10.37 15.80 -13.15
N THR A 13 -10.57 16.89 -12.43
CA THR A 13 -10.41 18.21 -13.06
C THR A 13 -8.95 18.39 -13.44
N ALA A 14 -8.66 19.25 -14.44
CA ALA A 14 -7.28 19.53 -14.83
C ALA A 14 -6.45 20.04 -13.64
N GLU A 15 -7.08 20.80 -12.76
CA GLU A 15 -6.51 21.34 -11.52
C GLU A 15 -6.19 20.22 -10.51
N GLU A 16 -7.13 19.31 -10.25
CA GLU A 16 -6.90 18.15 -9.37
C GLU A 16 -5.76 17.27 -9.92
N TYR A 17 -5.74 17.03 -11.23
CA TYR A 17 -4.70 16.23 -11.86
C TYR A 17 -3.31 16.87 -11.70
N GLN A 18 -3.19 18.18 -11.97
CA GLN A 18 -1.93 18.89 -11.79
C GLN A 18 -1.49 18.94 -10.33
N ALA A 19 -2.41 19.15 -9.39
CA ALA A 19 -2.12 19.15 -7.96
C ALA A 19 -1.59 17.78 -7.50
N VAL A 20 -2.27 16.69 -7.86
CA VAL A 20 -1.84 15.32 -7.55
C VAL A 20 -0.49 15.00 -8.19
N GLN A 21 -0.29 15.34 -9.46
CA GLN A 21 0.97 15.10 -10.16
C GLN A 21 2.14 15.84 -9.51
N LYS A 22 1.92 17.10 -9.11
CA LYS A 22 2.94 17.91 -8.42
C LYS A 22 3.24 17.34 -7.03
N ALA A 23 2.23 16.88 -6.30
CA ALA A 23 2.40 16.27 -4.98
C ALA A 23 3.19 14.95 -5.06
N LEU A 24 2.89 14.07 -6.02
CA LEU A 24 3.58 12.79 -6.20
C LEU A 24 5.08 12.93 -6.58
N GLN A 25 5.49 14.08 -7.11
CA GLN A 25 6.90 14.38 -7.40
C GLN A 25 7.70 14.79 -6.17
N GLN A 26 7.02 15.14 -5.06
CA GLN A 26 7.69 15.54 -3.84
C GLN A 26 8.27 14.31 -3.12
N ARG A 27 9.48 14.47 -2.58
CA ARG A 27 10.06 13.47 -1.69
C ARG A 27 9.44 13.64 -0.31
N LEU A 28 9.18 12.51 0.35
CA LEU A 28 8.76 12.52 1.75
C LEU A 28 9.90 13.04 2.63
N GLY A 29 9.55 13.87 3.60
CA GLY A 29 10.48 14.34 4.61
C GLY A 29 10.92 13.22 5.56
N PRO A 30 12.02 13.44 6.31
CA PRO A 30 12.54 12.45 7.25
C PRO A 30 11.54 12.04 8.34
N GLU A 31 10.57 12.89 8.65
CA GLU A 31 9.49 12.63 9.60
C GLU A 31 8.65 11.42 9.22
N TYR A 32 8.58 11.03 7.94
CA TYR A 32 7.86 9.84 7.46
C TYR A 32 8.69 8.56 7.48
N ILE A 33 10.02 8.68 7.64
CA ILE A 33 10.96 7.58 7.49
C ILE A 33 11.28 6.97 8.87
N SER A 34 10.92 5.70 9.03
CA SER A 34 11.31 4.88 10.18
C SER A 34 12.53 4.02 9.83
N THR A 35 13.33 3.64 10.84
CA THR A 35 14.50 2.77 10.65
C THR A 35 14.43 1.57 11.58
N ARG A 36 14.87 0.41 11.09
CA ARG A 36 15.09 -0.79 11.90
C ARG A 36 16.43 -1.43 11.62
N MET A 37 16.98 -2.14 12.59
CA MET A 37 18.14 -3.00 12.39
C MET A 37 17.71 -4.30 11.68
N ALA A 38 18.36 -4.63 10.57
CA ALA A 38 18.21 -5.88 9.86
C ALA A 38 19.30 -6.88 10.27
N GLY A 39 19.21 -8.11 9.75
CA GLY A 39 20.28 -9.10 9.87
C GLY A 39 21.62 -8.54 9.37
N GLY A 40 22.71 -8.91 10.04
CA GLY A 40 24.04 -8.40 9.69
C GLY A 40 24.33 -6.96 10.14
N GLY A 41 23.49 -6.36 10.99
CA GLY A 41 23.75 -5.06 11.61
C GLY A 41 23.44 -3.85 10.73
N GLN A 42 22.89 -4.05 9.54
CA GLN A 42 22.53 -2.97 8.62
C GLN A 42 21.22 -2.28 9.07
N LYS A 43 21.16 -0.96 8.91
CA LYS A 43 19.91 -0.19 9.10
C LYS A 43 19.11 -0.17 7.80
N VAL A 44 17.83 -0.49 7.90
CA VAL A 44 16.88 -0.44 6.78
C VAL A 44 15.84 0.63 7.08
N CYS A 45 15.67 1.54 6.12
CA CYS A 45 14.65 2.59 6.15
C CYS A 45 13.34 2.07 5.54
N TYR A 46 12.21 2.42 6.16
CA TYR A 46 10.87 2.09 5.66
C TYR A 46 9.85 3.15 6.10
N ILE A 47 8.66 3.13 5.48
CA ILE A 47 7.53 3.96 5.90
C ILE A 47 6.52 3.05 6.59
N GLU A 48 6.01 3.49 7.74
CA GLU A 48 5.00 2.74 8.47
C GLU A 48 3.66 2.69 7.72
N GLY A 49 2.98 1.54 7.79
CA GLY A 49 1.75 1.32 7.02
C GLY A 49 0.66 2.37 7.29
N HIS A 50 0.47 2.79 8.54
CA HIS A 50 -0.53 3.81 8.88
C HIS A 50 -0.23 5.16 8.21
N ARG A 51 1.05 5.52 8.05
CA ARG A 51 1.47 6.77 7.38
C ARG A 51 1.18 6.72 5.90
N VAL A 52 1.43 5.58 5.25
CA VAL A 52 1.10 5.38 3.83
C VAL A 52 -0.42 5.50 3.61
N ILE A 53 -1.23 4.96 4.51
CA ILE A 53 -2.69 5.06 4.45
C ILE A 53 -3.15 6.52 4.62
N SER A 54 -2.63 7.25 5.61
CA SER A 54 -2.95 8.66 5.81
C SER A 54 -2.55 9.50 4.59
N LEU A 55 -1.35 9.30 4.06
CA LEU A 55 -0.87 9.98 2.84
C LEU A 55 -1.78 9.70 1.65
N ALA A 56 -2.22 8.47 1.45
CA ALA A 56 -3.15 8.13 0.38
C ALA A 56 -4.52 8.81 0.57
N ASN A 57 -5.02 8.90 1.80
CA ASN A 57 -6.26 9.61 2.12
C ASN A 57 -6.14 11.12 1.92
N GLU A 58 -4.99 11.72 2.22
CA GLU A 58 -4.72 13.14 1.99
C GLU A 58 -4.59 13.46 0.49
N MET A 59 -3.89 12.61 -0.27
CA MET A 59 -3.65 12.83 -1.70
C MET A 59 -4.86 12.52 -2.58
N PHE A 60 -5.57 11.42 -2.30
CA PHE A 60 -6.65 10.92 -3.17
C PHE A 60 -8.03 11.10 -2.53
N GLY A 61 -8.13 11.44 -1.26
CA GLY A 61 -9.38 11.41 -0.51
C GLY A 61 -9.74 9.99 -0.07
N TYR A 62 -10.45 9.86 1.05
CA TYR A 62 -10.84 8.57 1.64
C TYR A 62 -11.64 7.66 0.70
N ASN A 63 -12.33 8.23 -0.29
CA ASN A 63 -13.11 7.50 -1.30
C ASN A 63 -12.48 7.52 -2.70
N GLY A 64 -11.30 8.14 -2.85
CA GLY A 64 -10.62 8.29 -4.13
C GLY A 64 -9.62 7.18 -4.45
N TRP A 65 -9.38 6.28 -3.51
CA TRP A 65 -8.59 5.07 -3.69
C TRP A 65 -9.21 3.89 -2.94
N SER A 66 -8.84 2.69 -3.36
CA SER A 66 -9.17 1.44 -2.68
C SER A 66 -8.01 0.47 -2.84
N HIS A 67 -8.02 -0.58 -2.02
CA HIS A 67 -7.10 -1.69 -2.17
C HIS A 67 -7.82 -3.02 -1.98
N SER A 68 -7.27 -4.08 -2.55
CA SER A 68 -7.77 -5.44 -2.39
C SER A 68 -6.60 -6.43 -2.36
N ILE A 69 -6.74 -7.51 -1.60
CA ILE A 69 -5.77 -8.61 -1.61
C ILE A 69 -6.25 -9.61 -2.64
N SER A 70 -5.51 -9.77 -3.74
CA SER A 70 -5.88 -10.70 -4.81
C SER A 70 -5.43 -12.14 -4.54
N GLN A 71 -4.34 -12.31 -3.81
CA GLN A 71 -3.83 -13.63 -3.42
C GLN A 71 -3.01 -13.46 -2.14
N GLN A 72 -3.05 -14.46 -1.27
CA GLN A 72 -2.18 -14.58 -0.10
C GLN A 72 -1.72 -16.03 -0.03
N ASN A 73 -0.41 -16.24 0.12
CA ASN A 73 0.19 -17.56 0.16
C ASN A 73 1.09 -17.71 1.38
N VAL A 74 1.04 -18.88 2.02
CA VAL A 74 2.02 -19.26 3.04
C VAL A 74 3.16 -19.97 2.32
N ASP A 75 4.33 -19.33 2.27
CA ASP A 75 5.47 -19.82 1.51
C ASP A 75 6.21 -20.93 2.27
N PHE A 76 6.36 -20.79 3.59
CA PHE A 76 6.92 -21.83 4.47
C PHE A 76 6.46 -21.66 5.92
N VAL A 77 6.51 -22.77 6.67
CA VAL A 77 6.27 -22.82 8.13
C VAL A 77 7.29 -23.80 8.72
N ASP A 78 8.29 -23.27 9.42
CA ASP A 78 9.36 -24.08 10.03
C ASP A 78 9.30 -24.00 11.56
N LEU A 79 9.58 -25.12 12.23
CA LEU A 79 9.74 -25.21 13.68
C LEU A 79 11.21 -25.53 14.00
N ILE A 80 11.94 -24.56 14.55
CA ILE A 80 13.36 -24.70 14.90
C ILE A 80 13.55 -24.34 16.37
N ASN A 81 14.04 -25.29 17.17
CA ASN A 81 14.29 -25.12 18.61
C ASN A 81 13.07 -24.55 19.37
N GLY A 82 11.87 -25.06 19.07
CA GLY A 82 10.62 -24.61 19.68
C GLY A 82 10.09 -23.27 19.18
N LYS A 83 10.73 -22.64 18.17
CA LYS A 83 10.31 -21.38 17.58
C LYS A 83 9.77 -21.58 16.17
N PHE A 84 8.62 -20.97 15.88
CA PHE A 84 8.05 -20.95 14.54
C PHE A 84 8.63 -19.82 13.69
N TYR A 85 8.95 -20.15 12.44
CA TYR A 85 9.37 -19.23 11.39
C TYR A 85 8.39 -19.37 10.24
N VAL A 86 7.66 -18.30 9.93
CA VAL A 86 6.62 -18.32 8.92
C VAL A 86 6.92 -17.27 7.87
N GLY A 87 6.95 -17.69 6.61
CA GLY A 87 6.98 -16.82 5.44
C GLY A 87 5.59 -16.74 4.82
N VAL A 88 5.07 -15.53 4.66
CA VAL A 88 3.81 -15.27 3.95
C VAL A 88 4.10 -14.28 2.83
N SER A 89 3.46 -14.47 1.68
CA SER A 89 3.43 -13.52 0.59
C SER A 89 1.99 -13.10 0.31
N ALA A 90 1.81 -11.87 -0.18
CA ALA A 90 0.51 -11.35 -0.58
C ALA A 90 0.62 -10.52 -1.86
N PHE A 91 -0.42 -10.56 -2.66
CA PHE A 91 -0.60 -9.73 -3.85
C PHE A 91 -1.67 -8.70 -3.54
N VAL A 92 -1.30 -7.43 -3.49
CA VAL A 92 -2.21 -6.32 -3.19
C VAL A 92 -2.42 -5.49 -4.45
N LYS A 93 -3.68 -5.23 -4.79
CA LYS A 93 -4.06 -4.34 -5.90
C LYS A 93 -4.53 -3.03 -5.31
N VAL A 94 -3.94 -1.92 -5.74
CA VAL A 94 -4.38 -0.56 -5.39
C VAL A 94 -5.08 0.05 -6.60
N GLN A 95 -6.27 0.60 -6.39
CA GLN A 95 -7.10 1.18 -7.43
C GLN A 95 -7.45 2.61 -7.05
N LEU A 96 -7.40 3.52 -8.03
CA LEU A 96 -7.87 4.89 -7.87
C LEU A 96 -9.27 5.03 -8.50
N LYS A 97 -10.10 5.93 -7.96
CA LYS A 97 -11.53 6.12 -8.28
C LYS A 97 -11.82 6.39 -9.76
N ARG A 98 -10.82 6.63 -10.61
CA ARG A 98 -11.01 6.95 -12.03
C ARG A 98 -9.99 6.18 -12.86
N ARG A 99 -10.49 5.32 -13.75
CA ARG A 99 -9.71 4.45 -14.64
C ARG A 99 -8.66 5.27 -15.39
N MET A 100 -7.38 5.00 -15.11
CA MET A 100 -6.44 4.82 -16.22
C MET A 100 -5.25 3.91 -15.90
N HIS A 101 -4.91 3.62 -14.63
CA HIS A 101 -3.87 2.63 -14.35
C HIS A 101 -4.19 1.86 -13.07
N CYS A 102 -4.47 0.56 -13.21
CA CYS A 102 -4.41 -0.37 -12.08
C CYS A 102 -2.93 -0.54 -11.76
N LEU A 103 -2.39 0.28 -10.86
CA LEU A 103 -1.08 0.05 -10.28
C LEU A 103 -1.20 -1.20 -9.43
N THR A 104 -0.89 -2.34 -10.05
CA THR A 104 -0.66 -3.57 -9.31
C THR A 104 0.71 -3.41 -8.66
N VAL A 105 0.71 -2.82 -7.47
CA VAL A 105 1.90 -2.82 -6.64
C VAL A 105 2.01 -4.22 -6.07
N LEU A 106 2.88 -5.05 -6.65
CA LEU A 106 3.26 -6.31 -6.04
C LEU A 106 3.98 -6.02 -4.73
N LEU A 107 3.22 -5.88 -3.64
CA LEU A 107 3.79 -5.74 -2.32
C LEU A 107 3.95 -7.13 -1.74
N VAL A 108 5.06 -7.80 -2.04
CA VAL A 108 5.47 -9.02 -1.33
C VAL A 108 5.78 -8.62 0.11
N LEU A 109 4.75 -8.57 0.93
CA LEU A 109 4.86 -8.43 2.38
C LEU A 109 5.39 -9.77 2.89
N HIS A 110 6.72 -9.98 2.86
CA HIS A 110 7.34 -11.03 3.66
C HIS A 110 7.13 -10.69 5.13
N LEU A 111 5.99 -11.15 5.64
CA LEU A 111 5.64 -11.03 7.04
C LEU A 111 6.49 -12.07 7.79
N PHE A 112 7.76 -11.75 8.06
CA PHE A 112 8.55 -12.48 9.05
C PHE A 112 7.95 -12.17 10.43
N ARG A 113 6.83 -12.82 10.77
CA ARG A 113 6.40 -12.91 12.15
C ARG A 113 7.36 -13.86 12.84
N ARG A 114 8.38 -13.28 13.48
CA ARG A 114 9.08 -13.94 14.57
C ARG A 114 8.03 -14.10 15.67
N CYS A 115 7.35 -15.25 15.72
CA CYS A 115 6.41 -15.54 16.80
C CYS A 115 7.21 -15.56 18.10
N MET A 116 7.17 -14.47 18.86
CA MET A 116 7.11 -14.59 20.31
C MET A 116 5.72 -15.16 20.60
N LEU A 117 5.67 -16.48 20.84
CA LEU A 117 4.78 -16.98 21.88
C LEU A 117 5.49 -16.73 23.21
#